data_AF-A0A9Q0WJL0-F1
#
_entry.id   AF-A0A9Q0WJL0-F1
#
_cell.length_a   1.000
_cell.length_b   1.000
_cell.length_c   1.000
_cell.angle_alpha   90.00
_cell.angle_beta   90.00
_cell.angle_gamma   90.00
#
_symmetry.space_group_name_H-M   'P 1'
#
loop_
_entity.id
_entity.type
_entity.pdbx_description
1 polymer ?
#
loop_
_entity_poly.entity_id
_entity_poly.type
_entity_poly.pdbx_seq_one_letter_code
_entity_poly.pdbx_strand_id
1 'polypeptide(L)'
;MSWLLKILHDITLFVFAWVGSRCQLIMNGFEATRLIRMEEEQYGGVHVPIIALTAHAMPEQARKVYDAGMDFHLTKPLEEKKMLEVILSIVIE
;
A
#
# COMPACT_ATOMS: atom_id res chain seq x y z
N MET A 1 10.70 -1.11 -23.69
CA MET A 1 11.64 -1.73 -22.73
C MET A 1 11.97 -0.83 -21.51
N SER A 2 11.15 0.19 -21.22
CA SER A 2 11.28 1.04 -20.03
C SER A 2 9.88 1.25 -19.41
N TRP A 3 9.17 0.14 -19.15
CA TRP A 3 7.79 0.18 -18.63
C TRP A 3 7.62 -0.59 -17.32
N LEU A 4 8.65 -1.29 -16.84
CA LEU A 4 8.65 -1.98 -15.53
C LEU A 4 9.14 -1.08 -14.37
N LEU A 5 9.91 -0.02 -14.65
CA LEU A 5 10.53 0.80 -13.59
C LEU A 5 9.69 1.99 -13.13
N LYS A 6 8.59 2.34 -13.83
CA LYS A 6 7.69 3.44 -13.41
C LYS A 6 6.55 3.00 -12.48
N ILE A 7 6.45 1.72 -12.16
CA ILE A 7 5.52 1.19 -11.14
C ILE A 7 6.08 1.37 -9.72
N LEU A 8 7.37 1.68 -9.59
CA LEU A 8 8.08 1.67 -8.31
C LEU A 8 8.10 3.01 -7.57
N HIS A 9 7.39 4.07 -8.01
CA HIS A 9 7.60 5.41 -7.46
C HIS A 9 6.59 5.93 -6.42
N ASP A 10 5.38 5.39 -6.26
CA ASP A 10 4.48 5.70 -5.14
C ASP A 10 3.54 4.52 -4.83
N ILE A 11 3.32 4.21 -3.55
CA ILE A 11 2.35 3.20 -3.06
C ILE A 11 1.06 3.31 -3.84
N THR A 12 0.46 2.20 -4.28
CA THR A 12 -1.01 2.14 -4.27
C THR A 12 -1.52 0.71 -4.24
N LEU A 13 -2.41 0.41 -3.28
CA LEU A 13 -3.49 -0.52 -3.54
C LEU A 13 -4.31 0.04 -4.70
N PHE A 14 -4.40 -0.72 -5.78
CA PHE A 14 -4.87 -0.21 -7.05
C PHE A 14 -6.40 -0.24 -7.16
N VAL A 15 -7.06 0.89 -6.89
CA VAL A 15 -8.37 1.19 -7.48
C VAL A 15 -8.12 2.03 -8.73
N PHE A 16 -7.97 1.37 -9.88
CA PHE A 16 -7.89 2.06 -11.17
C PHE A 16 -9.28 2.32 -11.72
N ALA A 17 -9.60 3.59 -12.01
CA ALA A 17 -10.69 3.94 -12.91
C ALA A 17 -10.09 4.47 -14.22
N TRP A 18 -10.40 3.80 -15.34
CA TRP A 18 -9.94 4.21 -16.66
C TRP A 18 -10.79 5.38 -17.17
N VAL A 19 -10.23 6.60 -17.20
CA VAL A 19 -10.84 7.77 -17.86
C VAL A 19 -9.91 8.27 -18.97
N GLY A 20 -10.10 7.73 -20.19
CA GLY A 20 -9.36 8.18 -21.38
C GLY A 20 -7.84 7.96 -21.32
N SER A 21 -7.05 8.96 -21.73
CA SER A 21 -5.59 8.87 -21.92
C SER A 21 -4.75 9.25 -20.67
N ARG A 22 -5.35 9.37 -19.49
CA ARG A 22 -4.63 9.68 -18.24
C ARG A 22 -5.09 8.76 -17.11
N CYS A 23 -4.17 7.95 -16.60
CA CYS A 23 -4.34 7.21 -15.36
C CYS A 23 -4.09 8.19 -14.20
N GLN A 24 -5.17 8.70 -13.59
CA GLN A 24 -5.08 9.49 -12.37
C GLN A 24 -5.61 8.69 -11.19
N LEU A 25 -4.90 8.76 -10.06
CA LEU A 25 -5.40 8.24 -8.79
C LEU A 25 -6.58 9.11 -8.36
N ILE A 26 -7.77 8.52 -8.24
CA ILE A 26 -8.97 9.24 -7.77
C ILE A 26 -8.98 9.33 -6.24
N MET A 27 -8.25 8.46 -5.55
CA MET A 27 -8.14 8.40 -4.09
C MET A 27 -6.69 8.22 -3.66
N ASN A 28 -6.34 8.70 -2.46
CA ASN A 28 -5.02 8.47 -1.87
C ASN A 28 -4.96 7.13 -1.12
N GLY A 29 -3.75 6.66 -0.82
CA GLY A 29 -3.54 5.38 -0.13
C GLY A 29 -4.20 5.28 1.25
N PHE A 30 -4.29 6.38 2.00
CA PHE A 30 -4.93 6.37 3.32
C PHE A 30 -6.46 6.23 3.21
N GLU A 31 -7.08 6.91 2.25
CA GLU A 31 -8.52 6.75 1.95
C GLU A 31 -8.82 5.33 1.48
N ALA A 32 -8.00 4.79 0.59
CA ALA A 32 -8.14 3.41 0.12
C ALA A 32 -8.07 2.41 1.28
N THR A 33 -7.10 2.55 2.19
CA THR A 33 -6.98 1.69 3.38
C THR A 33 -8.24 1.75 4.24
N ARG A 34 -8.76 2.94 4.53
CA ARG A 34 -9.98 3.07 5.34
C ARG A 34 -11.18 2.39 4.70
N LEU A 35 -11.36 2.56 3.39
CA LEU A 35 -12.44 1.89 2.65
C LEU A 35 -12.30 0.38 2.72
N ILE A 36 -11.09 -0.15 2.60
CA ILE A 36 -10.85 -1.59 2.70
C ILE A 36 -11.16 -2.09 4.10
N ARG A 37 -10.71 -1.41 5.15
CA ARG A 37 -11.06 -1.80 6.54
C ARG A 37 -12.57 -1.79 6.79
N MET A 38 -13.30 -0.83 6.23
CA MET A 38 -14.76 -0.81 6.31
C MET A 38 -15.39 -2.01 5.57
N GLU A 39 -14.89 -2.35 4.39
CA GLU A 39 -15.35 -3.52 3.62
C GLU A 39 -15.03 -4.83 4.35
N GLU A 40 -13.85 -4.95 4.98
CA GLU A 40 -13.50 -6.11 5.80
C GLU A 40 -14.51 -6.32 6.92
N GLU A 41 -14.85 -5.27 7.67
CA GLU A 41 -15.89 -5.33 8.71
C GLU A 41 -17.26 -5.74 8.14
N GLN A 42 -17.60 -5.25 6.95
CA GLN A 42 -18.89 -5.52 6.32
C GLN A 42 -19.02 -6.94 5.74
N TYR A 43 -17.95 -7.51 5.20
CA TYR A 43 -17.98 -8.75 4.41
C TYR A 43 -17.34 -9.97 5.10
N GLY A 44 -17.30 -9.97 6.44
CA GLY A 44 -16.96 -11.17 7.22
C GLY A 44 -15.64 -11.11 7.97
N GLY A 45 -15.05 -9.93 8.11
CA GLY A 45 -13.89 -9.66 8.96
C GLY A 45 -12.58 -10.26 8.45
N VAL A 46 -12.51 -10.63 7.16
CA VAL A 46 -11.28 -11.17 6.58
C VAL A 46 -10.27 -10.06 6.41
N HIS A 47 -9.26 -10.02 7.27
CA HIS A 47 -8.21 -9.01 7.25
C HIS A 47 -7.31 -9.18 6.04
N VAL A 48 -7.18 -8.14 5.22
CA VAL A 48 -6.27 -8.07 4.08
C VAL A 48 -5.01 -7.32 4.50
N PRO A 49 -3.81 -7.92 4.40
CA PRO A 49 -2.57 -7.24 4.69
C PRO A 49 -2.28 -6.07 3.74
N ILE A 50 -1.99 -4.89 4.31
CA ILE A 50 -1.71 -3.65 3.58
C ILE A 50 -0.31 -3.14 3.92
N ILE A 51 0.56 -3.03 2.92
CA ILE A 51 1.95 -2.56 3.05
C ILE A 51 2.11 -1.18 2.42
N ALA A 52 2.62 -0.22 3.19
CA ALA A 52 2.89 1.15 2.76
C ALA A 52 4.35 1.36 2.34
N LEU A 53 4.63 1.43 1.04
CA LEU A 53 5.88 1.89 0.41
C LEU A 53 6.09 3.43 0.23
N THR A 54 6.50 4.14 1.28
CA THR A 54 6.69 5.61 1.24
C THR A 54 8.03 6.04 0.62
N ALA A 55 8.16 7.29 0.19
CA ALA A 55 9.44 7.83 -0.32
C ALA A 55 10.47 8.15 0.79
N HIS A 56 10.01 8.41 2.02
CA HIS A 56 10.86 8.81 3.14
C HIS A 56 10.47 8.09 4.43
N ALA A 57 11.48 7.77 5.25
CA ALA A 57 11.34 7.07 6.51
C ALA A 57 11.09 8.03 7.69
N MET A 58 10.28 9.08 7.52
CA MET A 58 10.05 10.00 8.62
C MET A 58 9.19 9.31 9.69
N PRO A 59 9.58 9.33 10.99
CA PRO A 59 8.83 8.66 12.05
C PRO A 59 7.34 9.06 12.11
N GLU A 60 7.03 10.33 11.82
CA GLU A 60 5.66 10.82 11.74
C GLU A 60 4.85 10.21 10.59
N GLN A 61 5.50 9.88 9.47
CA GLN A 61 4.84 9.23 8.33
C GLN A 61 4.54 7.76 8.64
N ALA A 62 5.47 7.06 9.30
CA ALA A 62 5.23 5.70 9.75
C ALA A 62 4.02 5.65 10.69
N ARG A 63 3.91 6.58 11.64
CA ARG A 63 2.74 6.66 12.52
C ARG A 63 1.43 6.87 11.77
N LYS A 64 1.39 7.80 10.81
CA LYS A 64 0.21 8.05 9.97
C LYS A 64 -0.24 6.83 9.16
N VAL A 65 0.71 6.02 8.71
CA VAL A 65 0.46 4.75 8.00
C VAL A 65 -0.27 3.77 8.90
N TYR A 66 0.23 3.54 10.11
CA TYR A 66 -0.42 2.63 11.07
C TYR A 66 -1.76 3.18 11.58
N ASP A 67 -1.85 4.47 11.88
CA ASP A 67 -3.09 5.14 12.29
C ASP A 67 -4.19 5.05 11.23
N ALA A 68 -3.83 4.93 9.95
CA ALA A 68 -4.77 4.73 8.85
C ALA A 68 -5.25 3.28 8.71
N GLY A 69 -4.67 2.34 9.46
CA GLY A 69 -5.01 0.92 9.43
C GLY A 69 -4.15 0.09 8.48
N MET A 70 -2.96 0.56 8.07
CA MET A 70 -2.00 -0.25 7.30
C MET A 70 -1.16 -1.11 8.26
N ASP A 71 -0.73 -2.29 7.82
CA ASP A 71 -0.05 -3.29 8.67
C ASP A 71 1.47 -3.15 8.65
N PHE A 72 2.03 -2.70 7.53
CA PHE A 72 3.47 -2.62 7.34
C PHE A 72 3.88 -1.32 6.66
N HIS A 73 5.10 -0.88 6.94
CA HIS A 73 5.71 0.30 6.34
C HIS A 73 7.08 -0.06 5.75
N LEU A 74 7.25 0.24 4.47
CA LEU A 74 8.50 0.13 3.73
C LEU A 74 8.82 1.48 3.10
N THR A 75 10.09 1.69 2.78
CA THR A 75 10.57 2.95 2.23
C THR A 75 11.26 2.72 0.89
N LYS A 76 11.21 3.71 0.01
CA LYS A 76 11.99 3.71 -1.22
C LYS A 76 13.44 4.14 -0.96
N PRO A 77 14.41 3.61 -1.72
CA PRO A 77 14.27 2.50 -2.67
C PRO A 77 13.91 1.19 -1.96
N LEU A 78 13.02 0.39 -2.57
CA LEU A 78 12.55 -0.85 -1.98
C LEU A 78 13.69 -1.88 -1.94
N GLU A 79 14.13 -2.25 -0.75
CA GLU A 79 15.11 -3.32 -0.55
C GLU A 79 14.40 -4.67 -0.65
N GLU A 80 14.82 -5.52 -1.60
CA GLU A 80 14.23 -6.85 -1.84
C GLU A 80 14.17 -7.69 -0.56
N LYS A 81 15.23 -7.65 0.25
CA LYS A 81 15.30 -8.39 1.51
C LYS A 81 14.18 -7.98 2.48
N LYS A 82 13.95 -6.68 2.67
CA LYS A 82 12.90 -6.15 3.55
C LYS A 82 11.50 -6.49 3.02
N MET A 83 11.32 -6.43 1.71
CA MET A 83 10.07 -6.84 1.07
C MET A 83 9.76 -8.32 1.33
N LEU A 84 10.76 -9.19 1.14
CA LEU A 84 10.61 -10.62 1.39
C LEU A 84 10.35 -10.92 2.86
N GLU A 85 11.02 -10.25 3.79
CA GLU A 85 10.77 -10.38 5.23
C GLU A 85 9.31 -10.08 5.59
N VAL A 86 8.75 -8.99 5.06
CA VAL A 86 7.34 -8.63 5.27
C VAL A 86 6.40 -9.67 4.64
N ILE A 87 6.63 -10.07 3.38
CA ILE A 87 5.78 -11.05 2.71
C ILE A 87 5.81 -12.39 3.46
N LEU A 88 6.98 -12.83 3.92
CA LEU A 88 7.10 -14.07 4.68
C LEU A 88 6.38 -13.97 6.03
N SER A 89 6.40 -12.82 6.69
CA SER A 89 5.63 -12.63 7.94
C SER A 89 4.11 -12.75 7.73
N ILE A 90 3.61 -12.42 6.53
CA ILE A 90 2.19 -12.52 6.19
C ILE A 90 1.76 -13.95 5.84
N VAL A 91 2.59 -14.69 5.10
CA VAL A 91 2.23 -16.01 4.55
C VAL A 91 2.32 -17.13 5.60
N ILE A 92 3.08 -16.91 6.66
CA ILE A 92 3.36 -17.91 7.70
C ILE A 92 2.34 -17.85 8.85
N GLU A 93 1.49 -16.81 8.90
CA GLU A 93 0.34 -16.70 9.81
C GLU A 93 -0.92 -17.41 9.27
#